data_AF-A0A3D1AQW5-F1
#
_entry.id   AF-A0A3D1AQW5-F1
#
_cell.length_a   1.000
_cell.length_b   1.000
_cell.length_c   1.000
_cell.angle_alpha   90.00
_cell.angle_beta   90.00
_cell.angle_gamma   90.00
#
_symmetry.space_group_name_H-M   'P 1'
#
loop_
_entity.id
_entity.type
_entity.pdbx_description
1 polymer ?
#
loop_
_entity_poly.entity_id
_entity_poly.type
_entity_poly.pdbx_seq_one_letter_code
_entity_poly.pdbx_strand_id
1 'polypeptide(L)'
;GNFGHKLERLRNANQGRVTGFDAKGNPIVVYPYPNLTSGGQHAFLELATNDGNSSYNALLVSLRHRFNKGLLFGVSYTWSKNLADFVDQLTGGSTPADAYNYSLERSFSPFDTEHRFVAHATYELPIGKGGYLLNHDGLAGRLIGGWQVNSIVTAQTGTPFTVTAPDASRTGGGHASRANCVGNPYAGTARDAELYVNGGPRFWLNPAAFSQPAVGTFGTCAPRAFHGPGLENVDLSLFKNFVFSERGRVEFRSEFFNAFNHANFNNPQANIAPSQIGSFGRSFSTVTDPREIQFALKLYF
;
A
#
# COMPACT_ATOMS: atom_id res chain seq x y z
N GLY A 1 -10.79 -17.70 8.15
CA GLY A 1 -10.67 -16.25 8.31
C GLY A 1 -10.53 -15.92 9.78
N ASN A 2 -9.92 -14.78 10.09
CA ASN A 2 -9.81 -14.24 11.43
C ASN A 2 -10.80 -13.08 11.59
N PHE A 3 -11.39 -12.95 12.77
CA PHE A 3 -12.31 -11.87 13.10
C PHE A 3 -11.78 -11.13 14.33
N GLY A 4 -11.76 -9.80 14.25
CA GLY A 4 -11.45 -8.94 15.38
C GLY A 4 -12.71 -8.25 15.84
N HIS A 5 -12.96 -8.29 17.15
CA HIS A 5 -14.10 -7.63 17.79
C HIS A 5 -13.60 -6.78 18.96
N LYS A 6 -14.34 -5.71 19.27
CA LYS A 6 -14.00 -4.76 20.33
C LYS A 6 -12.61 -4.15 20.18
N LEU A 7 -12.22 -3.92 18.93
CA LEU A 7 -10.99 -3.22 18.61
C LEU A 7 -11.15 -1.73 18.95
N GLU A 8 -10.05 -1.11 19.32
CA GLU A 8 -10.05 0.30 19.68
C GLU A 8 -10.34 1.16 18.44
N ARG A 9 -11.25 2.13 18.59
CA ARG A 9 -11.50 3.19 17.61
C ARG A 9 -11.59 4.54 18.32
N LEU A 10 -11.21 5.59 17.59
CA LEU A 10 -11.46 6.96 18.00
C LEU A 10 -12.74 7.49 17.36
N ARG A 11 -13.48 8.32 18.10
CA ARG A 11 -14.61 9.10 17.59
C ARG A 11 -14.65 10.50 18.17
N ASN A 12 -15.28 11.43 17.45
CA ASN A 12 -15.68 12.71 18.04
C ASN A 12 -16.96 12.54 18.87
N ALA A 13 -16.83 12.50 20.20
CA ALA A 13 -17.98 12.41 21.11
C ALA A 13 -18.85 13.68 21.14
N ASN A 14 -18.34 14.80 20.62
CA ASN A 14 -19.10 16.03 20.45
C ASN A 14 -19.48 16.29 18.98
N GLN A 15 -19.56 15.25 18.13
CA GLN A 15 -20.03 15.44 16.75
C GLN A 15 -21.48 15.92 16.75
N GLY A 16 -21.75 17.02 16.04
CA GLY A 16 -23.08 17.57 15.86
C GLY A 16 -23.99 16.65 15.03
N ARG A 17 -25.30 16.76 15.24
CA ARG A 17 -26.31 16.07 14.43
C ARG A 17 -27.12 17.08 13.64
N VAL A 18 -27.23 16.87 12.34
CA VAL A 18 -28.15 17.64 11.50
C VAL A 18 -29.58 17.20 11.84
N THR A 19 -30.40 18.13 12.31
CA THR A 19 -31.79 17.88 12.74
C THR A 19 -32.84 18.44 11.79
N GLY A 20 -32.41 19.26 10.84
CA GLY A 20 -33.26 19.90 9.84
C GLY A 20 -32.48 20.94 9.05
N PHE A 21 -33.21 21.74 8.27
CA PHE A 21 -32.66 22.85 7.50
C PHE A 21 -33.46 24.12 7.79
N ASP A 22 -32.78 25.27 7.85
CA ASP A 22 -33.43 26.57 7.96
C ASP A 22 -34.08 26.99 6.62
N ALA A 23 -34.81 28.10 6.63
CA ALA A 23 -35.48 28.64 5.44
C ALA A 23 -34.51 29.04 4.30
N LYS A 24 -33.20 29.12 4.57
CA LYS A 24 -32.14 29.42 3.61
C LYS A 24 -31.39 28.16 3.15
N GLY A 25 -31.81 26.98 3.60
CA GLY A 25 -31.17 25.69 3.29
C GLY A 25 -29.88 25.41 4.05
N ASN A 26 -29.58 26.13 5.14
CA ASN A 26 -28.47 25.78 6.02
C ASN A 26 -28.87 24.68 7.01
N PRO A 27 -27.99 23.71 7.31
CA PRO A 27 -28.28 22.66 8.26
C PRO A 27 -28.39 23.23 9.67
N ILE A 28 -29.42 22.82 10.39
CA ILE A 28 -29.61 23.06 11.81
C ILE A 28 -28.90 21.92 12.56
N VAL A 29 -27.77 22.24 13.18
CA VAL A 29 -26.89 21.25 13.83
C VAL A 29 -26.99 21.37 15.34
N VAL A 30 -27.29 20.25 16.01
CA VAL A 30 -27.34 20.15 17.47
C VAL A 30 -26.13 19.38 17.97
N TYR A 31 -25.36 20.01 18.86
CA TYR A 31 -24.17 19.40 19.47
C TYR A 31 -24.53 18.78 20.82
N PRO A 32 -23.98 17.60 21.17
CA PRO A 32 -24.19 16.98 22.48
C PRO A 32 -23.71 17.87 23.64
N TYR A 33 -22.58 18.56 23.45
CA TYR A 33 -22.01 19.49 24.42
C TYR A 33 -21.88 20.88 23.78
N PRO A 34 -23.00 21.63 23.63
CA PRO A 34 -23.03 22.87 22.87
C PRO A 34 -22.17 23.98 23.51
N ASN A 35 -21.99 23.94 24.83
CA ASN A 35 -21.19 24.91 25.57
C ASN A 35 -19.68 24.59 25.55
N LEU A 36 -19.26 23.42 25.06
CA LEU A 36 -17.85 23.11 24.87
C LEU A 36 -17.39 23.69 23.54
N THR A 37 -16.69 24.83 23.61
CA THR A 37 -16.17 25.55 22.45
C THR A 37 -14.67 25.77 22.57
N SER A 38 -13.95 25.70 21.44
CA SER A 38 -12.54 26.04 21.33
C SER A 38 -12.35 26.95 20.11
N GLY A 39 -11.74 28.12 20.29
CA GLY A 39 -11.50 29.07 19.18
C GLY A 39 -12.78 29.56 18.46
N GLY A 40 -13.92 29.62 19.15
CA GLY A 40 -15.20 30.04 18.56
C GLY A 40 -15.92 28.95 17.75
N GLN A 41 -15.42 27.71 17.75
CA GLN A 41 -16.06 26.53 17.17
C GLN A 41 -16.44 25.53 18.27
N HIS A 42 -17.39 24.63 18.01
CA HIS A 42 -17.66 23.52 18.91
C HIS A 42 -16.42 22.63 19.04
N ALA A 43 -16.03 22.32 20.28
CA ALA A 43 -14.81 21.60 20.57
C ALA A 43 -14.89 20.15 20.05
N PHE A 44 -13.82 19.69 19.41
CA PHE A 44 -13.60 18.27 19.12
C PHE A 44 -13.30 17.54 20.44
N LEU A 45 -14.09 16.52 20.75
CA LEU A 45 -13.88 15.68 21.93
C LEU A 45 -13.51 14.28 21.47
N GLU A 46 -12.21 13.98 21.48
CA GLU A 46 -11.72 12.65 21.13
C GLU A 46 -12.09 11.65 22.23
N LEU A 47 -12.76 10.57 21.83
CA LEU A 47 -13.11 9.47 22.71
C LEU A 47 -12.62 8.15 22.09
N ALA A 48 -11.80 7.43 22.86
CA ALA A 48 -11.44 6.05 22.57
C ALA A 48 -12.56 5.10 23.02
N THR A 49 -12.91 4.16 22.16
CA THR A 49 -13.97 3.17 22.37
C THR A 49 -13.53 1.80 21.88
N ASN A 50 -14.06 0.72 22.46
CA ASN A 50 -13.72 -0.66 22.11
C ASN A 50 -14.89 -1.36 21.42
N ASP A 51 -15.34 -0.79 20.31
CA ASP A 51 -16.48 -1.28 19.52
C ASP A 51 -16.14 -1.45 18.02
N GLY A 52 -14.84 -1.41 17.66
CA GLY A 52 -14.29 -1.71 16.33
C GLY A 52 -14.41 -3.18 15.93
N ASN A 53 -14.65 -3.44 14.64
CA ASN A 53 -14.71 -4.78 14.07
C ASN A 53 -13.85 -4.91 12.80
N SER A 54 -13.16 -6.03 12.67
CA SER A 54 -12.42 -6.41 11.47
C SER A 54 -12.67 -7.86 11.07
N SER A 55 -12.47 -8.15 9.79
CA SER A 55 -12.54 -9.52 9.26
C SER A 55 -11.46 -9.70 8.20
N TYR A 56 -10.64 -10.73 8.36
CA TYR A 56 -9.56 -11.08 7.45
C TYR A 56 -9.78 -12.50 6.92
N ASN A 57 -9.97 -12.62 5.61
CA ASN A 57 -10.01 -13.91 4.93
C ASN A 57 -8.84 -14.01 3.98
N ALA A 58 -8.17 -15.16 3.93
CA ALA A 58 -7.01 -15.33 3.08
C ALA A 58 -6.86 -16.77 2.59
N LEU A 59 -6.26 -16.88 1.43
CA LEU A 59 -5.70 -18.11 0.87
C LEU A 59 -4.19 -17.94 0.79
N LEU A 60 -3.46 -18.88 1.37
CA LEU A 60 -2.00 -18.88 1.35
C LEU A 60 -1.52 -20.15 0.65
N VAL A 61 -0.74 -19.96 -0.40
CA VAL A 61 -0.08 -21.04 -1.15
C VAL A 61 1.41 -20.87 -1.01
N SER A 62 2.12 -21.93 -0.62
CA SER A 62 3.57 -21.92 -0.53
C SER A 62 4.16 -23.17 -1.20
N LEU A 63 5.19 -22.95 -2.00
CA LEU A 63 5.97 -23.98 -2.65
C LEU A 63 7.44 -23.77 -2.27
N ARG A 64 8.11 -24.85 -1.87
CA ARG A 64 9.54 -24.82 -1.54
C ARG A 64 10.26 -25.98 -2.20
N HIS A 65 11.31 -25.66 -2.93
CA HIS A 65 12.29 -26.62 -3.40
C HIS A 65 13.55 -26.49 -2.55
N ARG A 66 13.92 -27.58 -1.87
CA ARG A 66 15.19 -27.65 -1.14
C ARG A 66 16.34 -27.70 -2.14
N PHE A 67 17.50 -27.19 -1.72
CA PHE A 67 18.69 -27.14 -2.56
C PHE A 67 19.01 -28.50 -3.18
N ASN A 68 18.95 -28.57 -4.51
CA ASN A 68 19.25 -29.77 -5.27
C ASN A 68 19.87 -29.37 -6.62
N LYS A 69 20.99 -30.01 -6.99
CA LYS A 69 21.73 -29.73 -8.23
C LYS A 69 21.96 -28.23 -8.49
N GLY A 70 22.33 -27.48 -7.44
CA GLY A 70 22.62 -26.05 -7.53
C GLY A 70 21.41 -25.12 -7.40
N LEU A 71 20.17 -25.63 -7.40
CA LEU A 71 18.96 -24.79 -7.36
C LEU A 71 18.24 -24.92 -6.02
N LEU A 72 17.95 -23.78 -5.40
CA LEU A 72 16.99 -23.61 -4.32
C LEU A 72 15.98 -22.54 -4.73
N PHE A 73 14.70 -22.76 -4.47
CA PHE A 73 13.71 -21.72 -4.63
C PHE A 73 12.54 -21.87 -3.67
N GLY A 74 11.87 -20.75 -3.41
CA GLY A 74 10.61 -20.69 -2.69
C GLY A 74 9.66 -19.71 -3.36
N VAL A 75 8.39 -20.05 -3.35
CA VAL A 75 7.30 -19.22 -3.86
C VAL A 75 6.22 -19.16 -2.80
N SER A 76 5.72 -17.96 -2.53
CA SER A 76 4.61 -17.70 -1.63
C SER A 76 3.62 -16.78 -2.32
N TYR A 77 2.35 -17.18 -2.34
CA TYR A 77 1.26 -16.38 -2.84
C TYR A 77 0.17 -16.28 -1.77
N THR A 78 -0.23 -15.05 -1.48
CA THR A 78 -1.33 -14.74 -0.58
C THR A 78 -2.39 -14.00 -1.37
N TRP A 79 -3.59 -14.56 -1.43
CA TRP A 79 -4.80 -13.76 -1.66
C TRP A 79 -5.39 -13.41 -0.30
N SER A 80 -5.79 -12.16 -0.10
CA SER A 80 -6.46 -11.76 1.13
C SER A 80 -7.54 -10.72 0.92
N LYS A 81 -8.50 -10.69 1.84
CA LYS A 81 -9.54 -9.68 1.93
C LYS A 81 -9.69 -9.26 3.38
N ASN A 82 -9.19 -8.08 3.68
CA ASN A 82 -9.20 -7.46 4.99
C ASN A 82 -10.20 -6.31 5.02
N LEU A 83 -11.30 -6.48 5.75
CA LEU A 83 -12.31 -5.45 5.93
C LEU A 83 -12.29 -4.97 7.39
N ALA A 84 -12.45 -3.67 7.61
CA ALA A 84 -12.60 -3.04 8.91
C ALA A 84 -13.67 -1.94 8.87
N ASP A 85 -14.34 -1.69 10.00
CA ASP A 85 -15.25 -0.54 10.18
C ASP A 85 -14.64 0.58 11.04
N PHE A 86 -13.31 0.52 11.23
CA PHE A 86 -12.55 1.46 12.03
C PHE A 86 -11.15 1.65 11.45
N VAL A 87 -10.41 2.58 12.03
CA VAL A 87 -8.99 2.82 11.80
C VAL A 87 -8.35 2.93 13.18
N ASP A 88 -7.23 2.24 13.38
CA ASP A 88 -6.51 2.30 14.65
C ASP A 88 -5.85 3.68 14.82
N GLN A 89 -5.82 4.20 16.05
CA GLN A 89 -5.25 5.50 16.41
C GLN A 89 -3.80 5.64 15.97
N LEU A 90 -3.02 4.57 16.10
CA LEU A 90 -1.59 4.53 15.73
C LEU A 90 -1.35 4.64 14.22
N THR A 91 -2.39 4.44 13.40
CA THR A 91 -2.30 4.53 11.95
C THR A 91 -2.68 5.89 11.39
N GLY A 92 -2.96 6.87 12.27
CA GLY A 92 -3.16 8.27 11.88
C GLY A 92 -4.44 8.53 11.08
N GLY A 93 -5.46 7.68 11.22
CA GLY A 93 -6.75 7.86 10.56
C GLY A 93 -7.61 8.96 11.18
N SER A 94 -8.41 9.65 10.36
CA SER A 94 -9.50 10.49 10.88
C SER A 94 -10.55 9.65 11.61
N THR A 95 -11.26 10.25 12.57
CA THR A 95 -12.42 9.59 13.18
C THR A 95 -13.51 9.29 12.14
N PRO A 96 -14.44 8.33 12.39
CA PRO A 96 -15.54 8.01 11.49
C PRO A 96 -16.25 9.26 10.95
N ALA A 97 -16.65 9.25 9.68
CA ALA A 97 -17.42 10.34 9.09
C ALA A 97 -18.69 10.60 9.89
N ASP A 98 -19.39 9.55 10.30
CA ASP A 98 -20.55 9.62 11.19
C ASP A 98 -20.31 8.77 12.45
N ALA A 99 -20.10 9.43 13.59
CA ALA A 99 -19.90 8.82 14.90
C ALA A 99 -21.15 8.13 15.45
N TYR A 100 -22.29 8.28 14.78
CA TYR A 100 -23.56 7.65 15.11
C TYR A 100 -23.93 6.52 14.14
N ASN A 101 -23.20 6.37 13.03
CA ASN A 101 -23.43 5.32 12.05
C ASN A 101 -22.13 4.72 11.48
N TYR A 102 -21.56 3.78 12.23
CA TYR A 102 -20.33 3.10 11.83
C TYR A 102 -20.47 2.14 10.64
N SER A 103 -21.69 1.82 10.21
CA SER A 103 -21.89 0.99 9.01
C SER A 103 -21.29 1.66 7.77
N LEU A 104 -21.21 3.00 7.75
CA LEU A 104 -20.59 3.79 6.70
C LEU A 104 -19.06 3.67 6.64
N GLU A 105 -18.43 3.11 7.68
CA GLU A 105 -16.98 2.93 7.76
C GLU A 105 -16.53 1.55 7.30
N ARG A 106 -17.46 0.60 7.15
CA ARG A 106 -17.16 -0.78 6.80
C ARG A 106 -16.62 -0.86 5.37
N SER A 107 -15.32 -1.06 5.25
CA SER A 107 -14.64 -1.19 3.95
C SER A 107 -13.30 -1.91 4.10
N PHE A 108 -12.48 -1.90 3.05
CA PHE A 108 -11.11 -2.40 3.11
C PHE A 108 -10.32 -1.73 4.25
N SER A 109 -9.53 -2.53 4.95
CA SER A 109 -8.56 -2.10 5.95
C SER A 109 -7.45 -1.28 5.27
N PRO A 110 -6.80 -0.31 5.95
CA PRO A 110 -5.68 0.41 5.34
C PRO A 110 -4.48 -0.50 5.05
N PHE A 111 -4.46 -1.69 5.65
CA PHE A 111 -3.45 -2.73 5.46
C PHE A 111 -3.89 -3.84 4.51
N ASP A 112 -4.97 -3.63 3.76
CA ASP A 112 -5.38 -4.60 2.76
C ASP A 112 -4.36 -4.63 1.62
N THR A 113 -3.99 -5.85 1.23
CA THR A 113 -3.18 -6.12 0.05
C THR A 113 -3.74 -7.40 -0.54
N GLU A 114 -4.63 -7.22 -1.51
CA GLU A 114 -5.47 -8.30 -2.01
C GLU A 114 -4.68 -9.45 -2.61
N HIS A 115 -3.63 -9.14 -3.39
CA HIS A 115 -2.71 -10.16 -3.89
C HIS A 115 -1.28 -9.79 -3.51
N ARG A 116 -0.54 -10.75 -2.96
CA ARG A 116 0.89 -10.63 -2.71
C ARG A 116 1.59 -11.91 -3.14
N PHE A 117 2.52 -11.76 -4.07
CA PHE A 117 3.40 -12.79 -4.58
C PHE A 117 4.83 -12.46 -4.18
N VAL A 118 5.52 -13.43 -3.60
CA VAL A 118 6.95 -13.36 -3.30
C VAL A 118 7.60 -14.65 -3.77
N ALA A 119 8.61 -14.53 -4.62
CA ALA A 119 9.46 -15.65 -5.00
C ALA A 119 10.91 -15.33 -4.72
N HIS A 120 11.69 -16.34 -4.33
CA HIS A 120 13.13 -16.23 -4.24
C HIS A 120 13.77 -17.47 -4.87
N ALA A 121 14.91 -17.28 -5.51
CA ALA A 121 15.69 -18.37 -6.05
C ALA A 121 17.18 -18.10 -5.89
N THR A 122 17.92 -19.16 -5.56
CA THR A 122 19.38 -19.21 -5.55
C THR A 122 19.79 -20.30 -6.51
N TYR A 123 20.62 -19.96 -7.50
CA TYR A 123 21.13 -20.90 -8.47
C TYR A 123 22.66 -20.82 -8.55
N GLU A 124 23.33 -21.88 -8.13
CA GLU A 124 24.76 -22.07 -8.38
C GLU A 124 24.95 -22.51 -9.84
N LEU A 125 25.64 -21.66 -10.62
CA LEU A 125 25.88 -21.96 -12.02
C LEU A 125 26.84 -23.16 -12.11
N PRO A 126 26.53 -24.16 -12.95
CA PRO A 126 27.31 -25.38 -13.09
C PRO A 126 28.52 -25.16 -14.00
N ILE A 127 29.29 -24.11 -13.73
CA ILE A 127 30.48 -23.68 -14.48
C ILE A 127 31.74 -24.02 -13.68
N GLY A 128 32.76 -24.55 -14.34
CA GLY A 128 34.06 -24.87 -13.72
C GLY A 128 34.09 -26.26 -13.10
N LYS A 129 34.95 -26.45 -12.08
CA LYS A 129 35.23 -27.78 -11.51
C LYS A 129 33.96 -28.46 -10.98
N GLY A 130 33.61 -29.61 -11.55
CA GLY A 130 32.43 -30.41 -11.15
C GLY A 130 31.09 -29.92 -11.74
N GLY A 131 31.11 -28.84 -12.53
CA GLY A 131 29.98 -28.39 -13.34
C GLY A 131 29.92 -29.11 -14.69
N TYR A 132 28.77 -29.04 -15.37
CA TYR A 132 28.65 -29.57 -16.74
C TYR A 132 29.00 -28.52 -17.82
N LEU A 133 29.17 -27.25 -17.45
CA LEU A 133 29.62 -26.16 -18.33
C LEU A 133 31.09 -25.85 -18.07
N LEU A 134 31.91 -25.74 -19.11
CA LEU A 134 33.34 -25.39 -19.03
C LEU A 134 34.07 -26.20 -17.92
N ASN A 135 33.80 -27.50 -17.85
CA ASN A 135 34.34 -28.39 -16.84
C ASN A 135 35.85 -28.55 -17.04
N HIS A 136 36.63 -27.94 -16.15
CA HIS A 136 38.09 -27.98 -16.21
C HIS A 136 38.64 -28.14 -14.79
N ASP A 137 39.52 -29.11 -14.56
CA ASP A 137 40.00 -29.44 -13.21
C ASP A 137 41.18 -28.57 -12.74
N GLY A 138 41.77 -27.78 -13.64
CA GLY A 138 42.91 -26.90 -13.39
C GLY A 138 42.58 -25.50 -12.84
N LEU A 139 43.60 -24.64 -12.74
CA LEU A 139 43.49 -23.23 -12.32
C LEU A 139 42.37 -22.46 -13.07
N ALA A 140 42.24 -22.70 -14.38
CA ALA A 140 41.18 -22.12 -15.19
C ALA A 140 39.77 -22.43 -14.64
N GLY A 141 39.50 -23.68 -14.24
CA GLY A 141 38.22 -24.09 -13.65
C GLY A 141 37.91 -23.45 -12.31
N ARG A 142 38.95 -23.21 -11.49
CA ARG A 142 38.83 -22.50 -10.19
C ARG A 142 38.57 -21.00 -10.36
N LEU A 143 39.09 -20.42 -11.44
CA LEU A 143 38.89 -19.00 -11.76
C LEU A 143 37.54 -18.75 -12.45
N ILE A 144 37.08 -19.65 -13.32
CA ILE A 144 35.82 -19.47 -14.07
C ILE A 144 34.58 -19.98 -13.32
N GLY A 145 34.71 -20.92 -12.37
CA GLY A 145 33.58 -21.49 -11.61
C GLY A 145 33.20 -20.77 -10.32
N GLY A 146 32.21 -21.27 -9.58
CA GLY A 146 31.80 -20.69 -8.29
C GLY A 146 30.89 -19.46 -8.39
N TRP A 147 30.16 -19.34 -9.50
CA TRP A 147 29.14 -18.32 -9.67
C TRP A 147 27.81 -18.75 -9.04
N GLN A 148 27.17 -17.84 -8.33
CA GLN A 148 25.83 -18.02 -7.77
C GLN A 148 24.98 -16.80 -8.10
N VAL A 149 23.80 -17.04 -8.65
CA VAL A 149 22.79 -16.01 -8.92
C VAL A 149 21.71 -16.11 -7.87
N ASN A 150 21.35 -14.99 -7.27
CA ASN A 150 20.23 -14.87 -6.34
C ASN A 150 19.19 -13.92 -6.92
N SER A 151 17.92 -14.21 -6.69
CA SER A 151 16.82 -13.34 -7.08
C SER A 151 15.74 -13.33 -6.01
N ILE A 152 15.13 -12.17 -5.83
CA ILE A 152 13.89 -11.99 -5.07
C ILE A 152 12.94 -11.21 -5.96
N VAL A 153 11.75 -11.75 -6.18
CA VAL A 153 10.67 -11.13 -6.94
C VAL A 153 9.53 -10.86 -5.98
N THR A 154 9.07 -9.62 -5.92
CA THR A 154 7.87 -9.23 -5.17
C THR A 154 6.90 -8.57 -6.12
N ALA A 155 5.65 -9.05 -6.15
CA ALA A 155 4.56 -8.41 -6.87
C ALA A 155 3.34 -8.35 -5.95
N GLN A 156 2.70 -7.18 -5.84
CA GLN A 156 1.49 -7.03 -5.04
C GLN A 156 0.56 -5.95 -5.58
N THR A 157 -0.72 -6.08 -5.24
CA THR A 157 -1.70 -5.01 -5.46
C THR A 157 -1.38 -3.78 -4.60
N GLY A 158 -1.84 -2.61 -5.05
CA GLY A 158 -1.70 -1.37 -4.29
C GLY A 158 -2.53 -1.36 -3.02
N THR A 159 -2.22 -0.41 -2.14
CA THR A 159 -2.97 -0.21 -0.90
C THR A 159 -4.27 0.55 -1.18
N PRO A 160 -5.31 0.34 -0.37
CA PRO A 160 -6.57 1.03 -0.56
C PRO A 160 -6.52 2.47 -0.06
N PHE A 161 -7.24 3.36 -0.75
CA PHE A 161 -7.33 4.78 -0.44
C PHE A 161 -8.76 5.33 -0.61
N THR A 162 -9.01 6.47 0.02
CA THR A 162 -10.31 7.14 0.05
C THR A 162 -10.30 8.35 -0.87
N VAL A 163 -11.36 8.55 -1.64
CA VAL A 163 -11.60 9.82 -2.34
C VAL A 163 -12.26 10.80 -1.36
N THR A 164 -11.58 11.92 -1.09
CA THR A 164 -11.98 12.91 -0.11
C THR A 164 -12.55 14.16 -0.76
N ALA A 165 -13.36 14.88 0.01
CA ALA A 165 -13.95 16.15 -0.38
C ALA A 165 -13.93 17.10 0.83
N PRO A 166 -14.02 18.43 0.63
CA PRO A 166 -14.34 19.37 1.70
C PRO A 166 -15.53 18.89 2.55
N ASP A 167 -15.44 19.06 3.87
CA ASP A 167 -16.56 18.71 4.75
C ASP A 167 -17.78 19.59 4.42
N ALA A 168 -18.89 18.93 4.09
CA ALA A 168 -20.18 19.57 3.89
C ALA A 168 -21.17 19.24 5.01
N SER A 169 -20.86 18.30 5.91
CA SER A 169 -21.77 17.86 6.96
C SER A 169 -22.07 18.97 7.97
N ARG A 170 -21.08 19.86 8.22
CA ARG A 170 -21.10 20.90 9.25
C ARG A 170 -21.33 20.35 10.67
N THR A 171 -20.91 19.11 10.90
CA THR A 171 -21.11 18.39 12.17
C THR A 171 -19.94 18.52 13.16
N GLY A 172 -19.03 19.48 12.93
CA GLY A 172 -17.84 19.70 13.74
C GLY A 172 -16.58 19.14 13.06
N GLY A 173 -15.41 19.39 13.65
CA GLY A 173 -14.14 18.95 13.07
C GLY A 173 -13.72 17.52 13.45
N GLY A 174 -12.57 17.10 12.92
CA GLY A 174 -11.84 15.89 13.37
C GLY A 174 -12.36 14.56 12.85
N HIS A 175 -13.30 14.56 11.89
CA HIS A 175 -13.84 13.36 11.26
C HIS A 175 -13.47 13.25 9.78
N ALA A 176 -13.60 12.04 9.24
CA ALA A 176 -13.39 11.77 7.82
C ALA A 176 -14.41 12.54 6.96
N SER A 177 -13.95 13.10 5.84
CA SER A 177 -14.79 13.76 4.85
C SER A 177 -14.54 13.17 3.48
N ARG A 178 -15.61 12.67 2.85
CA ARG A 178 -15.57 11.81 1.67
C ARG A 178 -16.38 12.45 0.54
N ALA A 179 -16.00 12.17 -0.70
CA ALA A 179 -16.80 12.57 -1.85
C ALA A 179 -18.07 11.71 -1.98
N ASN A 180 -19.00 12.17 -2.82
CA ASN A 180 -20.04 11.32 -3.37
C ASN A 180 -19.49 10.50 -4.54
N CYS A 181 -19.92 9.25 -4.64
CA CYS A 181 -19.66 8.37 -5.78
C CYS A 181 -20.88 8.44 -6.72
N VAL A 182 -20.74 9.06 -7.90
CA VAL A 182 -21.85 9.39 -8.81
C VAL A 182 -21.72 8.80 -10.21
N GLY A 183 -20.62 8.09 -10.50
CA GLY A 183 -20.39 7.49 -11.81
C GLY A 183 -19.35 6.38 -11.76
N ASN A 184 -18.91 5.92 -12.95
CA ASN A 184 -17.86 4.90 -13.05
C ASN A 184 -16.47 5.51 -12.81
N PRO A 185 -15.78 5.16 -11.71
CA PRO A 185 -14.48 5.72 -11.33
C PRO A 185 -13.34 5.27 -12.25
N TYR A 186 -13.54 4.27 -13.09
CA TYR A 186 -12.53 3.75 -14.02
C TYR A 186 -12.81 4.08 -15.50
N ALA A 187 -13.85 4.88 -15.77
CA ALA A 187 -14.15 5.29 -17.15
C ALA A 187 -13.04 6.19 -17.70
N GLY A 188 -12.40 5.77 -18.80
CA GLY A 188 -11.34 6.55 -19.46
C GLY A 188 -10.03 6.64 -18.68
N THR A 189 -9.83 5.83 -17.63
CA THR A 189 -8.62 5.86 -16.81
C THR A 189 -7.47 5.06 -17.43
N ALA A 190 -6.26 5.29 -16.93
CA ALA A 190 -5.10 4.46 -17.23
C ALA A 190 -4.81 3.49 -16.07
N ARG A 191 -4.43 2.26 -16.43
CA ARG A 191 -3.81 1.31 -15.50
C ARG A 191 -2.28 1.28 -15.60
N ASP A 192 -1.75 1.85 -16.69
CA ASP A 192 -0.32 2.04 -16.87
C ASP A 192 0.15 3.22 -16.00
N ALA A 193 1.10 2.91 -15.12
CA ALA A 193 1.70 3.80 -14.17
C ALA A 193 2.17 5.13 -14.75
N GLU A 194 2.79 5.06 -15.93
CA GLU A 194 3.44 6.21 -16.55
C GLU A 194 2.43 7.23 -17.09
N LEU A 195 1.17 6.83 -17.30
CA LEU A 195 0.15 7.71 -17.89
C LEU A 195 -0.55 8.62 -16.89
N TYR A 196 -0.42 8.37 -15.58
CA TYR A 196 -1.06 9.14 -14.51
C TYR A 196 -0.07 9.75 -13.50
N VAL A 197 1.22 9.82 -13.82
CA VAL A 197 2.18 10.61 -13.04
C VAL A 197 2.09 12.10 -13.37
N ASN A 198 2.79 12.95 -12.62
CA ASN A 198 2.82 14.40 -12.87
C ASN A 198 3.16 14.73 -14.34
N GLY A 199 2.26 15.48 -15.01
CA GLY A 199 2.37 15.80 -16.45
C GLY A 199 1.76 14.75 -17.40
N GLY A 200 1.32 13.60 -16.87
CA GLY A 200 0.70 12.52 -17.63
C GLY A 200 -0.66 12.92 -18.24
N PRO A 201 -1.01 12.35 -19.41
CA PRO A 201 -2.23 12.69 -20.16
C PRO A 201 -3.50 12.05 -19.59
N ARG A 202 -3.39 11.15 -18.60
CA ARG A 202 -4.51 10.39 -18.03
C ARG A 202 -4.49 10.44 -16.50
N PHE A 203 -5.50 9.80 -15.91
CA PHE A 203 -5.70 9.72 -14.46
C PHE A 203 -5.89 8.26 -14.04
N TRP A 204 -5.52 7.94 -12.81
CA TRP A 204 -5.78 6.63 -12.20
C TRP A 204 -7.29 6.42 -11.96
N LEU A 205 -7.97 7.47 -11.50
CA LEU A 205 -9.42 7.53 -11.32
C LEU A 205 -10.02 8.66 -12.14
N ASN A 206 -11.22 8.44 -12.65
CA ASN A 206 -12.02 9.43 -13.38
C ASN A 206 -12.55 10.49 -12.39
N PRO A 207 -12.11 11.76 -12.47
CA PRO A 207 -12.61 12.81 -11.58
C PRO A 207 -14.12 13.03 -11.70
N ALA A 208 -14.71 12.83 -12.89
CA ALA A 208 -16.14 13.03 -13.12
C ALA A 208 -17.04 11.98 -12.44
N ALA A 209 -16.45 10.91 -11.87
CA ALA A 209 -17.18 9.92 -11.08
C ALA A 209 -17.45 10.38 -9.64
N PHE A 210 -16.93 11.55 -9.25
CA PHE A 210 -16.96 12.04 -7.89
C PHE A 210 -17.56 13.45 -7.83
N SER A 211 -18.30 13.74 -6.76
CA SER A 211 -18.86 15.08 -6.55
C SER A 211 -18.86 15.48 -5.08
N GLN A 212 -18.94 16.79 -4.84
CA GLN A 212 -19.07 17.36 -3.50
C GLN A 212 -20.40 16.93 -2.87
N PRO A 213 -20.42 16.42 -1.63
CA PRO A 213 -21.66 16.17 -0.91
C PRO A 213 -22.48 17.44 -0.70
N ALA A 214 -23.81 17.30 -0.64
CA ALA A 214 -24.70 18.41 -0.33
C ALA A 214 -24.46 18.91 1.10
N VAL A 215 -24.71 20.20 1.34
CA VAL A 215 -24.57 20.77 2.68
C VAL A 215 -25.49 20.03 3.66
N GLY A 216 -24.97 19.70 4.84
CA GLY A 216 -25.66 18.91 5.86
C GLY A 216 -25.62 17.39 5.63
N THR A 217 -24.81 16.90 4.67
CA THR A 217 -24.72 15.47 4.36
C THR A 217 -23.29 14.95 4.38
N PHE A 218 -23.14 13.66 4.66
CA PHE A 218 -21.88 12.93 4.50
C PHE A 218 -21.76 12.38 3.07
N GLY A 219 -20.54 12.17 2.60
CA GLY A 219 -20.28 11.60 1.27
C GLY A 219 -20.72 10.14 1.16
N THR A 220 -21.16 9.75 -0.04
CA THR A 220 -21.64 8.40 -0.33
C THR A 220 -20.55 7.38 -0.64
N CYS A 221 -19.32 7.81 -0.96
CA CYS A 221 -18.23 6.86 -1.18
C CYS A 221 -17.88 6.14 0.13
N ALA A 222 -17.70 4.81 0.05
CA ALA A 222 -17.10 4.05 1.14
C ALA A 222 -15.64 4.50 1.35
N PRO A 223 -15.11 4.47 2.59
CA PRO A 223 -13.70 4.76 2.81
C PRO A 223 -12.87 3.67 2.12
N ARG A 224 -11.64 3.97 1.68
CA ARG A 224 -10.69 2.94 1.21
C ARG A 224 -11.26 2.03 0.11
N ALA A 225 -12.20 2.55 -0.69
CA ALA A 225 -12.91 1.77 -1.70
C ALA A 225 -12.09 1.53 -2.97
N PHE A 226 -11.02 2.31 -3.18
CA PHE A 226 -10.19 2.28 -4.38
C PHE A 226 -8.79 1.80 -4.04
N HIS A 227 -8.17 1.06 -4.94
CA HIS A 227 -6.80 0.57 -4.77
C HIS A 227 -5.88 1.38 -5.67
N GLY A 228 -4.73 1.78 -5.13
CA GLY A 228 -3.71 2.47 -5.93
C GLY A 228 -2.87 1.53 -6.77
N PRO A 229 -1.78 2.07 -7.34
CA PRO A 229 -0.83 1.30 -8.14
C PRO A 229 -0.23 0.14 -7.34
N GLY A 230 0.00 -0.98 -8.02
CA GLY A 230 0.70 -2.12 -7.43
C GLY A 230 2.18 -1.84 -7.18
N LEU A 231 2.84 -2.80 -6.55
CA LEU A 231 4.28 -2.83 -6.40
C LEU A 231 4.83 -4.06 -7.12
N GLU A 232 5.78 -3.86 -8.01
CA GLU A 232 6.54 -4.87 -8.73
C GLU A 232 8.03 -4.57 -8.55
N ASN A 233 8.76 -5.50 -7.95
CA ASN A 233 10.17 -5.34 -7.67
C ASN A 233 10.95 -6.64 -7.90
N VAL A 234 12.15 -6.49 -8.45
CA VAL A 234 13.10 -7.59 -8.62
C VAL A 234 14.44 -7.16 -8.07
N ASP A 235 14.91 -7.85 -7.04
CA ASP A 235 16.26 -7.71 -6.52
C ASP A 235 17.10 -8.88 -7.04
N LEU A 236 18.33 -8.58 -7.48
CA LEU A 236 19.25 -9.56 -8.02
C LEU A 236 20.60 -9.47 -7.31
N SER A 237 21.24 -10.60 -7.08
CA SER A 237 22.62 -10.64 -6.62
C SER A 237 23.43 -11.64 -7.40
N LEU A 238 24.67 -11.28 -7.71
CA LEU A 238 25.64 -12.15 -8.35
C LEU A 238 26.83 -12.33 -7.41
N PHE A 239 27.04 -13.55 -6.96
CA PHE A 239 28.16 -13.92 -6.11
C PHE A 239 29.16 -14.73 -6.93
N LYS A 240 30.44 -14.46 -6.68
CA LYS A 240 31.56 -15.16 -7.29
C LYS A 240 32.53 -15.59 -6.20
N ASN A 241 32.70 -16.91 -6.07
CA ASN A 241 33.64 -17.51 -5.15
C ASN A 241 34.95 -17.85 -5.88
N PHE A 242 36.04 -17.19 -5.49
CA PHE A 242 37.41 -17.47 -5.92
C PHE A 242 38.09 -18.35 -4.87
N VAL A 243 38.20 -19.64 -5.16
CA VAL A 243 38.85 -20.61 -4.27
C VAL A 243 40.33 -20.73 -4.63
N PHE A 244 41.21 -20.27 -3.73
CA PHE A 244 42.66 -20.27 -3.95
C PHE A 244 43.41 -21.30 -3.09
N SER A 245 42.82 -21.80 -2.00
CA SER A 245 43.34 -22.94 -1.22
C SER A 245 42.20 -23.80 -0.65
N GLU A 246 42.53 -24.84 0.10
CA GLU A 246 41.52 -25.73 0.73
C GLU A 246 40.71 -25.03 1.83
N ARG A 247 41.28 -23.98 2.45
CA ARG A 247 40.64 -23.20 3.52
C ARG A 247 40.35 -21.76 3.10
N GLY A 248 41.02 -21.28 2.05
CA GLY A 248 40.99 -19.90 1.59
C GLY A 248 40.09 -19.69 0.38
N ARG A 249 39.10 -18.80 0.53
CA ARG A 249 38.34 -18.27 -0.61
C ARG A 249 38.04 -16.79 -0.46
N VAL A 250 38.00 -16.08 -1.58
CA VAL A 250 37.47 -14.72 -1.67
C VAL A 250 36.11 -14.77 -2.34
N GLU A 251 35.10 -14.16 -1.72
CA GLU A 251 33.79 -14.00 -2.30
C GLU A 251 33.60 -12.54 -2.72
N PHE A 252 33.34 -12.33 -4.00
CA PHE A 252 32.87 -11.05 -4.52
C PHE A 252 31.35 -11.10 -4.67
N ARG A 253 30.68 -10.05 -4.20
CA ARG A 253 29.22 -9.89 -4.30
C ARG A 253 28.91 -8.61 -5.03
N SER A 254 27.97 -8.69 -5.96
CA SER A 254 27.30 -7.54 -6.55
C SER A 254 25.81 -7.70 -6.33
N GLU A 255 25.19 -6.72 -5.69
CA GLU A 255 23.78 -6.72 -5.31
C GLU A 255 23.09 -5.54 -6.00
N PHE A 256 21.95 -5.80 -6.62
CA PHE A 256 21.14 -4.85 -7.37
C PHE A 256 19.75 -4.85 -6.74
N PHE A 257 19.48 -3.87 -5.90
CA PHE A 257 18.13 -3.61 -5.38
C PHE A 257 17.35 -2.85 -6.45
N ASN A 258 16.10 -3.26 -6.69
CA ASN A 258 15.32 -2.76 -7.83
C ASN A 258 16.13 -2.86 -9.14
N ALA A 259 16.56 -4.07 -9.49
CA ALA A 259 17.51 -4.34 -10.57
C ALA A 259 17.10 -3.74 -11.93
N PHE A 260 15.79 -3.67 -12.19
CA PHE A 260 15.21 -3.10 -13.41
C PHE A 260 14.88 -1.61 -13.31
N ASN A 261 15.15 -0.97 -12.17
CA ASN A 261 14.83 0.43 -11.90
C ASN A 261 13.35 0.75 -12.18
N HIS A 262 12.46 -0.17 -11.79
CA HIS A 262 11.02 -0.02 -11.96
C HIS A 262 10.48 0.95 -10.91
N ALA A 263 9.68 1.93 -11.33
CA ALA A 263 9.10 2.93 -10.44
C ALA A 263 7.79 2.41 -9.85
N ASN A 264 7.77 2.18 -8.53
CA ASN A 264 6.56 1.79 -7.81
C ASN A 264 5.92 3.03 -7.20
N PHE A 265 4.74 3.43 -7.66
CA PHE A 265 4.12 4.71 -7.28
C PHE A 265 3.23 4.62 -6.04
N ASN A 266 3.20 5.71 -5.26
CA ASN A 266 2.22 5.88 -4.19
C ASN A 266 0.79 6.04 -4.74
N ASN A 267 -0.18 5.89 -3.85
CA ASN A 267 -1.58 6.22 -4.12
C ASN A 267 -1.71 7.63 -4.70
N PRO A 268 -2.60 7.83 -5.68
CA PRO A 268 -2.76 9.14 -6.31
C PRO A 268 -3.42 10.16 -5.37
N GLN A 269 -3.25 11.43 -5.71
CA GLN A 269 -4.01 12.52 -5.11
C GLN A 269 -5.51 12.29 -5.37
N ALA A 270 -6.29 12.19 -4.30
CA ALA A 270 -7.68 11.74 -4.34
C ALA A 270 -8.66 12.70 -3.66
N ASN A 271 -8.29 13.96 -3.50
CA ASN A 271 -9.13 15.03 -2.96
C ASN A 271 -9.74 15.85 -4.10
N ILE A 272 -11.07 15.93 -4.14
CA ILE A 272 -11.83 16.66 -5.17
C ILE A 272 -12.05 18.14 -4.85
N ALA A 273 -11.41 18.68 -3.79
CA ALA A 273 -11.46 20.10 -3.48
C ALA A 273 -11.04 20.94 -4.70
N PRO A 274 -11.65 22.12 -4.95
CA PRO A 274 -11.33 22.95 -6.11
C PRO A 274 -9.84 23.29 -6.24
N SER A 275 -9.13 23.43 -5.12
CA SER A 275 -7.68 23.70 -5.08
C SER A 275 -6.80 22.49 -5.43
N GLN A 276 -7.37 21.29 -5.54
CA GLN A 276 -6.67 20.02 -5.73
C GLN A 276 -7.15 19.26 -6.98
N ILE A 277 -8.31 19.61 -7.54
CA ILE A 277 -8.90 18.87 -8.66
C ILE A 277 -8.01 18.78 -9.90
N GLY A 278 -7.12 19.77 -10.12
CA GLY A 278 -6.17 19.77 -11.24
C GLY A 278 -5.09 18.69 -11.16
N SER A 279 -4.87 18.10 -9.98
CA SER A 279 -3.96 16.98 -9.75
C SER A 279 -4.68 15.67 -9.43
N PHE A 280 -6.01 15.64 -9.50
CA PHE A 280 -6.80 14.45 -9.14
C PHE A 280 -6.40 13.24 -9.96
N GLY A 281 -6.27 12.09 -9.29
CA GLY A 281 -5.91 10.83 -9.93
C GLY A 281 -4.45 10.76 -10.37
N ARG A 282 -3.59 11.73 -9.98
CA ARG A 282 -2.15 11.69 -10.29
C ARG A 282 -1.30 11.27 -9.10
N SER A 283 -0.22 10.53 -9.38
CA SER A 283 0.80 10.19 -8.38
C SER A 283 2.02 11.12 -8.48
N PHE A 284 2.62 11.43 -7.33
CA PHE A 284 3.71 12.40 -7.18
C PHE A 284 4.96 11.84 -6.50
N SER A 285 4.92 10.57 -6.05
CA SER A 285 6.03 9.94 -5.33
C SER A 285 6.03 8.43 -5.53
N THR A 286 7.17 7.81 -5.25
CA THR A 286 7.34 6.36 -5.24
C THR A 286 7.33 5.80 -3.82
N VAL A 287 7.02 4.50 -3.69
CA VAL A 287 7.07 3.74 -2.44
C VAL A 287 8.38 2.96 -2.28
N THR A 288 9.14 2.79 -3.36
CA THR A 288 10.46 2.15 -3.35
C THR A 288 11.53 3.15 -3.78
N ASP A 289 12.76 2.88 -3.34
CA ASP A 289 13.93 3.59 -3.83
C ASP A 289 14.21 3.25 -5.31
N PRO A 290 14.92 4.14 -6.02
CA PRO A 290 15.51 3.82 -7.32
C PRO A 290 16.50 2.65 -7.20
N ARG A 291 17.01 2.18 -8.34
CA ARG A 291 18.00 1.12 -8.34
C ARG A 291 19.23 1.47 -7.52
N GLU A 292 19.55 0.61 -6.56
CA GLU A 292 20.78 0.68 -5.77
C GLU A 292 21.70 -0.48 -6.11
N ILE A 293 22.98 -0.21 -6.27
CA ILE A 293 24.00 -1.21 -6.59
C ILE A 293 25.06 -1.20 -5.51
N GLN A 294 25.28 -2.37 -4.90
CA GLN A 294 26.26 -2.56 -3.85
C GLN A 294 27.29 -3.61 -4.26
N PHE A 295 28.53 -3.40 -3.85
CA PHE A 295 29.63 -4.33 -4.06
C PHE A 295 30.26 -4.68 -2.72
N ALA A 296 30.57 -5.95 -2.52
CA ALA A 296 31.26 -6.41 -1.32
C ALA A 296 32.32 -7.44 -1.67
N LEU A 297 33.41 -7.44 -0.89
CA LEU A 297 34.46 -8.44 -0.95
C LEU A 297 34.62 -9.06 0.44
N LYS A 298 34.61 -10.39 0.52
CA LYS A 298 34.78 -11.11 1.78
C LYS A 298 35.85 -12.19 1.65
N LEU A 299 36.82 -12.17 2.56
CA LEU A 299 37.84 -13.20 2.68
C LEU A 299 37.41 -14.24 3.72
N TYR A 300 37.55 -15.51 3.37
CA TYR A 300 37.37 -16.66 4.25
C TYR A 300 38.74 -17.35 4.37
N PHE A 301 39.16 -17.66 5.61
CA PHE A 301 40.46 -18.23 5.94
C PHE A 301 40.34 -19.30 7.05
#